data_AF-A0A7J7L4E8-F1
#
_entry.id   AF-A0A7J7L4E8-F1
#
_cell.length_a   1.000
_cell.length_b   1.000
_cell.length_c   1.000
_cell.angle_alpha   90.00
_cell.angle_beta   90.00
_cell.angle_gamma   90.00
#
_symmetry.space_group_name_H-M   'P 1'
#
loop_
_entity.id
_entity.type
_entity.pdbx_description
1 polymer ?
#
loop_
_entity_poly.entity_id
_entity_poly.type
_entity_poly.pdbx_seq_one_letter_code
_entity_poly.pdbx_strand_id
1 'polypeptide(L)' 'MCMKGNSSIDEYLQTLKNICDSLKAIGCSVPDEEKPYWLLQGLGPNYESFITTMQAKPPIPSYKEVVASLKIHDL' A
#
# COMPACT_ATOMS: atom_id res chain seq x y z
N MET A 1 -8.88 1.22 -9.26
CA MET A 1 -8.10 1.18 -8.00
C MET A 1 -8.27 -0.21 -7.41
N CYS A 2 -7.19 -0.92 -7.11
CA CYS A 2 -7.31 -2.23 -6.46
C CYS A 2 -7.76 -2.02 -5.02
N MET A 3 -8.85 -2.69 -4.66
CA MET A 3 -9.37 -2.68 -3.30
C MET A 3 -9.06 -4.03 -2.66
N LYS A 4 -8.54 -4.03 -1.44
CA LYS A 4 -8.32 -5.27 -0.66
C LYS A 4 -9.57 -6.17 -0.67
N GLY A 5 -10.75 -5.58 -0.48
CA GLY A 5 -12.01 -6.32 -0.43
C GLY A 5 -11.99 -7.39 0.68
N ASN A 6 -12.46 -8.60 0.37
CA ASN A 6 -12.39 -9.78 1.24
C ASN A 6 -11.07 -10.58 1.13
N SER A 7 -10.12 -10.11 0.32
CA SER A 7 -8.87 -10.80 0.04
C SER A 7 -7.87 -10.57 1.17
N SER A 8 -6.91 -11.48 1.32
CA SER A 8 -5.82 -11.32 2.29
C SER A 8 -4.94 -10.11 1.95
N ILE A 9 -4.25 -9.55 2.95
CA ILE A 9 -3.26 -8.48 2.71
C ILE A 9 -2.19 -8.92 1.72
N ASP A 10 -1.76 -10.19 1.76
CA ASP A 10 -0.78 -10.71 0.81
C ASP A 10 -1.29 -10.71 -0.64
N GLU A 11 -2.54 -11.07 -0.90
CA GLU A 11 -3.14 -10.99 -2.24
C GLU A 11 -3.25 -9.54 -2.72
N TYR A 12 -3.64 -8.63 -1.82
CA TYR A 12 -3.68 -7.20 -2.12
C TYR A 12 -2.29 -6.66 -2.50
N LEU A 13 -1.27 -6.97 -1.69
CA LEU A 13 0.12 -6.57 -1.94
C LEU A 13 0.67 -7.17 -3.24
N GLN A 14 0.34 -8.43 -3.53
CA GLN A 14 0.73 -9.09 -4.77
C GLN A 14 0.09 -8.41 -5.99
N THR A 15 -1.19 -8.06 -5.89
CA THR A 15 -1.91 -7.34 -6.94
C THR A 15 -1.31 -5.95 -7.17
N LEU A 16 -1.04 -5.22 -6.09
CA LEU A 16 -0.40 -3.90 -6.15
C LEU A 16 1.00 -3.99 -6.77
N LYS A 17 1.78 -5.01 -6.41
CA LYS A 17 3.08 -5.29 -7.03
C LYS A 17 2.95 -5.54 -8.52
N ASN A 18 2.01 -6.39 -8.95
CA ASN A 18 1.78 -6.68 -10.36
C ASN A 18 1.40 -5.41 -11.14
N ILE A 19 0.61 -4.51 -10.56
CA ILE A 19 0.30 -3.21 -11.18
C ILE A 19 1.56 -2.35 -11.29
N CYS A 20 2.33 -2.20 -10.21
CA CYS A 20 3.57 -1.45 -10.22
C CYS A 20 4.56 -1.99 -11.26
N ASP A 21 4.69 -3.32 -11.38
CA ASP A 21 5.57 -3.97 -12.36
C ASP A 21 5.03 -3.79 -13.79
N SER A 22 3.71 -3.83 -14.00
CA SER A 22 3.08 -3.56 -15.30
C SER A 22 3.26 -2.09 -15.73
N LEU A 23 3.05 -1.17 -14.79
CA LEU A 23 3.28 0.26 -14.96
C LEU A 23 4.74 0.56 -15.29
N LYS A 24 5.67 -0.11 -14.59
CA LYS A 24 7.10 -0.02 -14.88
C LYS A 24 7.45 -0.58 -16.26
N ALA A 25 6.80 -1.66 -16.69
CA ALA A 25 7.02 -2.26 -18.00
C ALA A 25 6.63 -1.33 -19.17
N ILE A 26 5.61 -0.49 -18.99
CA ILE A 26 5.19 0.51 -19.98
C ILE A 26 5.92 1.86 -19.83
N GLY A 27 6.88 1.97 -18.91
CA GLY A 27 7.65 3.20 -18.65
C GLY A 27 6.98 4.20 -17.70
N CYS A 28 5.83 3.87 -17.12
CA CYS A 28 5.11 4.69 -16.15
C CYS A 28 5.41 4.25 -14.71
N SER A 29 6.66 4.34 -14.24
CA SER A 29 6.99 3.93 -12.86
C SER A 29 6.34 4.84 -11.82
N VAL A 30 5.80 4.25 -10.75
CA VAL A 30 5.34 5.01 -9.56
C VAL A 30 6.56 5.48 -8.76
N PRO A 31 6.64 6.77 -8.38
CA PRO A 31 7.70 7.30 -7.52
C PRO A 31 7.72 6.59 -6.16
N ASP A 32 8.90 6.29 -5.62
CA ASP A 32 9.04 5.61 -4.32
C ASP A 32 8.41 6.39 -3.15
N GLU A 33 8.34 7.72 -3.26
CA GLU A 33 7.66 8.61 -2.32
C GLU A 33 6.12 8.51 -2.38
N GLU A 34 5.56 8.15 -3.54
CA GLU A 34 4.12 8.01 -3.74
C GLU A 34 3.63 6.57 -3.56
N LYS A 35 4.51 5.57 -3.63
CA LYS A 35 4.17 4.15 -3.39
C LYS A 35 3.46 3.91 -2.05
N PRO A 36 3.88 4.48 -0.91
CA PRO A 36 3.17 4.34 0.36
C PRO A 36 1.76 4.93 0.27
N TYR A 37 1.62 6.10 -0.35
CA TYR A 37 0.34 6.77 -0.53
C TYR A 37 -0.64 5.93 -1.37
N TRP A 38 -0.18 5.42 -2.52
CA TRP A 38 -0.95 4.53 -3.37
C TRP A 38 -1.38 3.24 -2.66
N LEU A 39 -0.48 2.66 -1.87
CA LEU A 39 -0.78 1.47 -1.09
C LEU A 39 -1.83 1.75 -0.02
N LEU A 40 -1.74 2.88 0.69
CA LEU A 40 -2.70 3.27 1.71
C LEU A 40 -4.09 3.54 1.12
N GLN A 41 -4.16 4.22 -0.03
CA GLN A 41 -5.42 4.51 -0.72
C GLN A 41 -6.18 3.25 -1.17
N GLY A 42 -5.50 2.15 -1.51
CA GLY A 42 -6.15 0.91 -1.95
C GLY A 42 -6.65 -0.01 -0.83
N LEU A 43 -6.35 0.30 0.44
CA LEU A 43 -6.83 -0.49 1.60
C LEU A 43 -8.32 -0.30 1.86
N GLY A 44 -8.88 0.83 1.43
CA GLY A 44 -10.28 1.17 1.65
C GLY A 44 -10.58 1.69 3.06
N PRO A 45 -11.85 2.02 3.35
CA PRO A 45 -12.24 2.76 4.56
C PRO A 45 -12.02 1.98 5.86
N ASN A 46 -11.97 0.65 5.80
CA ASN A 46 -11.70 -0.19 6.98
C ASN A 46 -10.30 0.04 7.58
N TYR A 47 -9.37 0.60 6.80
CA TYR A 47 -8.02 0.90 7.24
C TYR A 47 -7.79 2.41 7.42
N GLU A 48 -8.84 3.24 7.45
CA GLU A 48 -8.70 4.70 7.64
C GLU A 48 -7.84 5.05 8.86
N SER A 49 -8.08 4.42 10.02
CA SER A 49 -7.26 4.66 11.21
C SER A 49 -5.79 4.27 11.01
N PHE A 50 -5.52 3.19 10.27
CA PHE A 50 -4.16 2.79 9.92
C PHE A 50 -3.52 3.80 8.96
N ILE A 51 -4.25 4.23 7.93
CA ILE A 51 -3.81 5.24 6.96
C ILE A 51 -3.44 6.54 7.68
N THR A 52 -4.33 7.05 8.53
CA THR A 52 -4.07 8.25 9.33
C THR A 52 -2.86 8.07 10.22
N THR A 53 -2.71 6.91 10.87
CA THR A 53 -1.56 6.64 11.76
C THR A 53 -0.25 6.59 11.00
N MET A 54 -0.22 5.96 9.82
CA MET A 54 0.97 5.90 8.97
C MET A 54 1.33 7.29 8.42
N GLN A 55 0.35 8.11 8.05
CA GLN A 55 0.57 9.47 7.55
C GLN A 55 0.94 10.47 8.67
N ALA A 56 0.44 10.25 9.88
CA ALA A 56 0.70 11.12 11.03
C ALA A 56 2.04 10.83 11.72
N LYS A 57 2.71 9.72 11.40
CA LYS A 57 3.99 9.31 12.00
C LYS A 57 5.16 9.96 11.25
N PRO A 58 5.94 10.86 11.88
CA PRO A 58 7.19 11.36 11.30
C PRO A 58 8.39 10.52 11.79
N PRO A 59 9.35 10.18 10.91
CA PRO A 59 9.35 10.40 9.46
C PRO A 59 8.31 9.51 8.75
N ILE A 60 7.81 10.00 7.61
CA ILE A 60 6.83 9.26 6.79
C ILE A 60 7.39 7.87 6.52
N PRO A 61 6.66 6.79 6.87
CA PRO A 61 7.14 5.44 6.70
C PRO A 61 7.37 5.12 5.23
N SER A 62 8.48 4.44 4.96
CA SER A 62 8.78 3.94 3.62
C SER A 62 7.77 2.86 3.20
N TYR A 63 7.68 2.58 1.89
CA TYR A 63 6.78 1.55 1.36
C TYR A 63 6.94 0.20 2.10
N LYS A 64 8.19 -0.20 2.39
CA LYS A 64 8.47 -1.44 3.11
C LYS A 64 7.95 -1.43 4.55
N GLU A 65 8.06 -0.30 5.23
CA GLU A 65 7.56 -0.16 6.60
C GLU A 65 6.04 -0.20 6.64
N VAL A 66 5.37 0.50 5.72
CA VAL A 66 3.90 0.44 5.63
C VAL A 66 3.44 -0.98 5.35
N VAL A 67 4.10 -1.70 4.42
CA VAL A 67 3.80 -3.11 4.14
C VAL A 67 3.99 -3.98 5.39
N ALA A 68 5.07 -3.79 6.14
CA ALA A 68 5.33 -4.56 7.37
C ALA A 68 4.28 -4.25 8.46
N SER A 69 3.99 -2.97 8.71
CA SER A 69 2.96 -2.56 9.68
C SER A 69 1.57 -3.05 9.29
N LEU A 70 1.26 -3.07 7.99
CA LEU A 70 -0.01 -3.57 7.48
C LEU A 70 -0.16 -5.08 7.69
N LYS A 71 0.90 -5.86 7.44
CA LYS A 71 0.90 -7.30 7.75
C LYS A 71 0.72 -7.58 9.24
N ILE A 72 1.34 -6.78 10.11
CA ILE A 72 1.19 -6.90 11.56
C ILE A 72 -0.23 -6.57 12.00
N HIS A 73 -0.89 -5.61 11.34
CA HIS A 73 -2.25 -5.20 11.68
C HIS A 73 -3.33 -6.22 11.28
N ASP A 74 -3.05 -7.08 10.29
CA ASP A 74 -3.98 -8.09 9.78
C ASP A 74 -3.70 -9.51 10.33
N LEU A 75 -2.62 -9.66 11.13
CA LEU A 75 -2.28 -10.87 11.90
C LEU A 75 -3.09 -10.96 13.20
#